data_AF-A0A4V2VQI7-F1
#
_entry.id   AF-A0A4V2VQI7-F1
#
_cell.length_a   1.000
_cell.length_b   1.000
_cell.length_c   1.000
_cell.angle_alpha   90.00
_cell.angle_beta   90.00
_cell.angle_gamma   90.00
#
_symmetry.space_group_name_H-M   'P 1'
#
loop_
_entity.id
_entity.type
_entity.pdbx_description
1 polymer ?
#
loop_
_entity_poly.entity_id
_entity_poly.type
_entity_poly.pdbx_seq_one_letter_code
_entity_poly.pdbx_strand_id
1 'polypeptide(L)'
;MNTRLIDSNPSTPAPEPSPWPLDAWTRYAADAWWRGVAAMDTLRQRADNMQAHEAAGMPPLLHFEAEVAADAHTFDPPSNYRLLRVTRCGSDHFEEHVKRGAAPVLVVDPRAGHGPGIGGFKRDSEVGMALLEGHPVYFVVFDPEPVEGQTLGAVIGSLARFIDIVAQRHRGKPPIVYGNCQGGWAVTMALSHCERRAGLAVLNGSPLSYWAGEAGVNPMRLAGGFTGGAWATHLLADLEGGRFDGAWLVQNFETLRPEGVFKKYDTLFARPDAERERFLEFERWWNGYYFLGREEILSIVRDLFIGNRLEKGEVVVDHGCRADLTRIRTPMLIFSSEGDNITPPHQALGWLRAVYPSTEALVAAGQRIVYLINPKVGHLGIFVSADVARREHRAILHHSAAIEALPPGLYEMKLNAPAGPDDVPGAQFEPRRLEQIHFEANPPGFERVQALSERLDALYGTWLSPLVQQLAAPLLALGMERLHPMRTSRIVWSEHVVPVLALLPWLRTAIEASGMRDVQRDANPWYVAERAVAHATEQAIESWRVARDQWAEAAFRRLYPA
;
A
#
# COMPACT_ATOMS: atom_id res chain seq x y z
N MET A 1 -81.15 55.86 6.82
CA MET A 1 -79.71 56.14 6.76
C MET A 1 -79.00 55.05 7.53
N ASN A 2 -78.33 54.13 6.84
CA ASN A 2 -77.61 53.02 7.47
C ASN A 2 -76.22 52.97 6.83
N THR A 3 -75.20 53.30 7.62
CA THR A 3 -73.81 53.42 7.20
C THR A 3 -73.14 52.05 7.34
N ARG A 4 -72.72 51.44 6.22
CA ARG A 4 -71.80 50.29 6.22
C ARG A 4 -70.37 50.82 6.10
N LEU A 5 -69.58 50.62 7.16
CA LEU A 5 -68.13 50.79 7.13
C LEU A 5 -67.49 49.52 6.54
N ILE A 6 -66.61 49.73 5.57
CA ILE A 6 -65.75 48.72 4.95
C ILE A 6 -64.43 48.76 5.73
N ASP A 7 -64.12 47.70 6.49
CA ASP A 7 -62.78 47.46 7.00
C ASP A 7 -62.04 46.55 6.01
N SER A 8 -61.11 47.14 5.25
CA SER A 8 -60.13 46.43 4.45
C SER A 8 -58.77 46.57 5.12
N ASN A 9 -58.38 45.58 5.91
CA ASN A 9 -57.01 45.48 6.43
C ASN A 9 -56.23 44.51 5.51
N PRO A 10 -55.19 44.95 4.79
CA PRO A 10 -54.38 44.04 4.00
C PRO A 10 -53.55 43.17 4.96
N SER A 11 -53.80 41.86 4.95
CA SER A 11 -52.95 40.88 5.61
C SER A 11 -51.55 40.95 5.00
N THR A 12 -50.58 41.48 5.74
CA THR A 12 -49.16 41.37 5.42
C THR A 12 -48.80 39.89 5.25
N PRO A 13 -48.19 39.47 4.12
CA PRO A 13 -47.70 38.11 3.98
C PRO A 13 -46.67 37.82 5.08
N ALA A 14 -46.79 36.66 5.72
CA ALA A 14 -45.80 36.21 6.69
C ALA A 14 -44.40 36.21 6.02
N PRO A 15 -43.34 36.69 6.69
CA PRO A 15 -42.00 36.64 6.13
C PRO A 15 -41.66 35.19 5.78
N GLU A 16 -41.21 34.95 4.56
CA GLU A 16 -40.73 33.63 4.16
C GLU A 16 -39.64 33.19 5.14
N PRO A 17 -39.67 31.92 5.61
CA PRO A 17 -38.66 31.44 6.54
C PRO A 17 -37.28 31.62 5.93
N SER A 18 -36.38 32.31 6.64
CA SER A 18 -35.00 32.51 6.20
C SER A 18 -34.38 31.15 5.89
N PRO A 19 -33.70 30.96 4.74
CA PRO A 19 -32.96 29.74 4.44
C PRO A 19 -31.80 29.50 5.43
N TRP A 20 -31.48 30.50 6.27
CA TRP A 20 -30.41 30.48 7.26
C TRP A 20 -30.94 30.93 8.64
N PRO A 21 -31.75 30.12 9.33
CA PRO A 21 -32.26 30.50 10.64
C PRO A 21 -31.14 30.49 11.69
N LEU A 22 -31.17 31.46 12.61
CA LEU A 22 -30.16 31.59 13.69
C LEU A 22 -30.08 30.33 14.57
N ASP A 23 -31.21 29.64 14.80
CA ASP A 23 -31.25 28.36 15.51
C ASP A 23 -30.47 27.24 14.80
N ALA A 24 -30.55 27.16 13.47
CA ALA A 24 -29.76 26.18 12.73
C ALA A 24 -28.27 26.49 12.84
N TRP A 25 -27.89 27.78 12.87
CA TRP A 25 -26.50 28.19 13.06
C TRP A 25 -25.97 27.82 14.44
N THR A 26 -26.72 28.09 15.52
CA THR A 26 -26.28 27.76 16.89
C THR A 26 -26.13 26.25 17.08
N ARG A 27 -27.07 25.45 16.57
CA ARG A 27 -26.97 23.98 16.57
C ARG A 27 -25.78 23.49 15.76
N TYR A 28 -25.54 24.07 14.59
CA TYR A 28 -24.37 23.75 13.77
C TYR A 28 -23.06 24.08 14.50
N ALA A 29 -22.94 25.27 15.10
CA ALA A 29 -21.73 25.69 15.79
C ALA A 29 -21.41 24.80 17.01
N ALA A 30 -22.45 24.45 17.78
CA ALA A 30 -22.33 23.48 18.88
C ALA A 30 -21.89 22.10 18.39
N ASP A 31 -22.50 21.59 17.32
CA ASP A 31 -22.16 20.30 16.74
C ASP A 31 -20.74 20.28 16.13
N ALA A 32 -20.34 21.35 15.45
CA ALA A 32 -19.00 21.51 14.89
C ALA A 32 -17.93 21.53 16.00
N TRP A 33 -18.22 22.18 17.14
CA TRP A 33 -17.36 22.14 18.31
C TRP A 33 -17.23 20.73 18.88
N TRP A 34 -18.35 20.02 19.06
CA TRP A 34 -18.34 18.62 19.50
C TRP A 34 -17.53 17.73 18.55
N ARG A 35 -17.76 17.83 17.24
CA ARG A 35 -17.01 17.10 16.22
C ARG A 35 -15.52 17.39 16.27
N GLY A 36 -15.15 18.67 16.42
CA GLY A 36 -13.76 19.10 16.56
C GLY A 36 -13.07 18.45 17.75
N VAL A 37 -13.69 18.48 18.94
CA VAL A 37 -13.12 17.85 20.14
C VAL A 37 -13.02 16.34 19.98
N ALA A 38 -14.05 15.67 19.45
CA ALA A 38 -14.03 14.22 19.23
C ALA A 38 -12.95 13.78 18.21
N ALA A 39 -12.76 14.54 17.14
CA ALA A 39 -11.71 14.31 16.15
C ALA A 39 -10.32 14.55 16.74
N MET A 40 -10.11 15.64 17.49
CA MET A 40 -8.83 15.93 18.16
C MET A 40 -8.46 14.84 19.19
N ASP A 41 -9.43 14.36 19.98
CA ASP A 41 -9.19 13.25 20.91
C ASP A 41 -8.84 11.95 20.17
N THR A 42 -9.40 11.72 18.99
CA THR A 42 -9.01 10.59 18.13
C THR A 42 -7.57 10.75 17.62
N LEU A 43 -7.16 11.95 17.20
CA LEU A 43 -5.77 12.20 16.78
C LEU A 43 -4.76 12.08 17.93
N ARG A 44 -5.18 12.45 19.15
CA ARG A 44 -4.41 12.22 20.38
C ARG A 44 -4.18 10.74 20.62
N GLN A 45 -5.26 9.93 20.62
CA GLN A 45 -5.15 8.48 20.75
C GLN A 45 -4.30 7.83 19.66
N ARG A 46 -4.36 8.36 18.43
CA ARG A 46 -3.46 7.90 17.36
C ARG A 46 -1.99 8.08 17.76
N ALA A 47 -1.62 9.25 18.31
CA ALA A 47 -0.25 9.51 18.74
C ALA A 47 0.16 8.62 19.91
N ASP A 48 -0.74 8.36 20.86
CA ASP A 48 -0.50 7.43 21.96
C ASP A 48 -0.28 6.00 21.44
N ASN A 49 -1.13 5.54 20.52
CA ASN A 49 -1.00 4.22 19.90
C ASN A 49 0.33 4.05 19.15
N MET A 50 0.75 5.08 18.42
CA MET A 50 2.03 5.11 17.71
C MET A 50 3.21 5.00 18.69
N GLN A 51 3.23 5.82 19.75
CA GLN A 51 4.30 5.78 20.76
C GLN A 51 4.32 4.45 21.53
N ALA A 52 3.15 3.89 21.85
CA ALA A 52 3.04 2.59 22.50
C ALA A 52 3.58 1.46 21.60
N HIS A 53 3.31 1.51 20.29
CA HIS A 53 3.84 0.55 19.32
C HIS A 53 5.36 0.67 19.17
N GLU A 54 5.89 1.90 19.08
CA GLU A 54 7.34 2.17 19.10
C GLU A 54 8.00 1.64 20.39
N ALA A 55 7.42 1.92 21.56
CA ALA A 55 7.93 1.47 22.85
C ALA A 55 7.92 -0.06 23.01
N ALA A 56 7.00 -0.74 22.33
CA ALA A 56 6.94 -2.20 22.28
C ALA A 56 7.94 -2.82 21.28
N GLY A 57 8.77 -2.01 20.61
CA GLY A 57 9.73 -2.46 19.60
C GLY A 57 9.10 -2.70 18.22
N MET A 58 7.95 -2.08 17.94
CA MET A 58 7.19 -2.20 16.69
C MET A 58 6.94 -3.68 16.28
N PRO A 59 6.20 -4.46 17.07
CA PRO A 59 5.84 -5.83 16.69
C PRO A 59 4.94 -5.84 15.43
N PRO A 60 4.97 -6.91 14.61
CA PRO A 60 4.09 -7.06 13.45
C PRO A 60 2.61 -6.92 13.82
N LEU A 61 1.84 -6.25 12.96
CA LEU A 61 0.42 -5.97 13.20
C LEU A 61 -0.46 -7.02 12.53
N LEU A 62 -0.40 -8.25 13.05
CA LEU A 62 -1.26 -9.34 12.61
C LEU A 62 -2.49 -9.47 13.53
N HIS A 63 -3.66 -9.68 12.94
CA HIS A 63 -4.88 -10.05 13.67
C HIS A 63 -4.81 -11.50 14.17
N PHE A 64 -3.94 -12.29 13.57
CA PHE A 64 -3.77 -13.71 13.80
C PHE A 64 -2.56 -13.97 14.70
N GLU A 65 -2.66 -15.02 15.49
CA GLU A 65 -1.55 -15.49 16.30
C GLU A 65 -0.69 -16.44 15.50
N ALA A 66 0.62 -16.35 15.72
CA ALA A 66 1.59 -17.07 14.92
C ALA A 66 2.82 -17.47 15.73
N GLU A 67 3.48 -18.53 15.29
CA GLU A 67 4.76 -18.99 15.81
C GLU A 67 5.88 -18.76 14.79
N VAL A 68 7.11 -18.54 15.24
CA VAL A 68 8.27 -18.42 14.35
C VAL A 68 8.61 -19.79 13.77
N ALA A 69 8.48 -19.94 12.46
CA ALA A 69 8.81 -21.16 11.72
C ALA A 69 10.25 -21.16 11.20
N ALA A 70 10.81 -19.98 10.90
CA ALA A 70 12.22 -19.78 10.54
C ALA A 70 12.65 -18.33 10.79
N ASP A 71 13.94 -18.15 11.08
CA ASP A 71 14.54 -16.83 11.34
C ASP A 71 15.76 -16.61 10.43
N ALA A 72 15.67 -15.64 9.50
CA ALA A 72 16.72 -15.37 8.52
C ALA A 72 17.92 -14.62 9.10
N HIS A 73 17.89 -14.18 10.36
CA HIS A 73 19.10 -13.70 11.06
C HIS A 73 20.17 -14.80 11.17
N THR A 74 19.74 -16.07 11.12
CA THR A 74 20.62 -17.24 11.17
C THR A 74 21.03 -17.76 9.79
N PHE A 75 20.57 -17.11 8.71
CA PHE A 75 20.96 -17.48 7.35
C PHE A 75 22.30 -16.87 6.98
N ASP A 76 22.88 -17.38 5.89
CA ASP A 76 24.11 -16.86 5.30
C ASP A 76 23.86 -16.61 3.80
N PRO A 77 23.85 -15.35 3.35
CA PRO A 77 23.92 -14.12 4.15
C PRO A 77 22.65 -13.89 5.00
N PRO A 78 22.74 -13.17 6.14
CA PRO A 78 21.60 -12.91 7.02
C PRO A 78 20.68 -11.81 6.46
N SER A 79 19.41 -11.86 6.85
CA SER A 79 18.47 -10.75 6.67
C SER A 79 17.55 -10.62 7.88
N ASN A 80 16.93 -9.46 8.05
CA ASN A 80 16.03 -9.17 9.17
C ASN A 80 14.63 -9.78 9.03
N TYR A 81 14.48 -10.79 8.17
CA TYR A 81 13.20 -11.41 7.85
C TYR A 81 12.93 -12.64 8.72
N ARG A 82 11.67 -12.88 9.06
CA ARG A 82 11.21 -14.11 9.72
C ARG A 82 10.01 -14.70 8.99
N LEU A 83 9.93 -16.02 9.01
CA LEU A 83 8.78 -16.78 8.55
C LEU A 83 7.93 -17.14 9.77
N LEU A 84 6.68 -16.70 9.76
CA LEU A 84 5.70 -17.05 10.77
C LEU A 84 4.74 -18.13 10.23
N ARG A 85 4.32 -19.05 11.08
CA ARG A 85 3.20 -19.97 10.83
C ARG A 85 2.00 -19.49 11.62
N VAL A 86 0.89 -19.23 10.94
CA VAL A 86 -0.36 -18.82 11.58
C VAL A 86 -1.00 -20.02 12.25
N THR A 87 -1.40 -19.88 13.51
CA THR A 87 -1.93 -20.97 14.34
C THR A 87 -3.38 -20.76 14.76
N ARG A 88 -3.77 -19.55 15.18
CA ARG A 88 -5.12 -19.25 15.68
C ARG A 88 -5.58 -17.82 15.39
N CYS A 89 -6.89 -17.58 15.45
CA CYS A 89 -7.50 -16.25 15.52
C CYS A 89 -8.49 -16.20 16.68
N GLY A 90 -8.11 -15.61 17.82
CA GLY A 90 -8.95 -15.63 19.02
C GLY A 90 -9.20 -17.06 19.51
N SER A 91 -10.47 -17.44 19.70
CA SER A 91 -10.85 -18.80 20.08
C SER A 91 -10.76 -19.81 18.93
N ASP A 92 -10.74 -19.35 17.68
CA ASP A 92 -10.82 -20.21 16.50
C ASP A 92 -9.44 -20.82 16.18
N HIS A 93 -9.32 -22.15 16.34
CA HIS A 93 -8.11 -22.91 16.01
C HIS A 93 -8.19 -23.38 14.55
N PHE A 94 -7.65 -22.59 13.62
CA PHE A 94 -7.79 -22.86 12.18
C PHE A 94 -7.03 -24.09 11.71
N GLU A 95 -6.02 -24.55 12.46
CA GLU A 95 -5.30 -25.78 12.13
C GLU A 95 -6.23 -27.01 12.07
N GLU A 96 -7.31 -27.00 12.86
CA GLU A 96 -8.33 -28.06 12.87
C GLU A 96 -9.21 -28.04 11.62
N HIS A 97 -9.26 -26.90 10.91
CA HIS A 97 -10.09 -26.65 9.75
C HIS A 97 -9.31 -26.76 8.42
N VAL A 98 -8.00 -27.04 8.49
CA VAL A 98 -7.15 -27.21 7.31
C VAL A 98 -7.62 -28.43 6.50
N LYS A 99 -7.91 -28.21 5.22
CA LYS A 99 -8.27 -29.27 4.28
C LYS A 99 -7.09 -30.20 4.09
N ARG A 100 -7.32 -31.50 4.20
CA ARG A 100 -6.27 -32.51 4.05
C ARG A 100 -5.61 -32.41 2.68
N GLY A 101 -4.34 -32.02 2.68
CA GLY A 101 -3.57 -31.87 1.46
C GLY A 101 -3.86 -30.59 0.67
N ALA A 102 -4.42 -29.55 1.29
CA ALA A 102 -4.35 -28.21 0.72
C ALA A 102 -2.90 -27.78 0.52
N ALA A 103 -2.64 -27.00 -0.54
CA ALA A 103 -1.36 -26.33 -0.71
C ALA A 103 -1.20 -25.25 0.37
N PRO A 104 -0.05 -25.11 1.03
CA PRO A 104 0.17 -24.04 1.98
C PRO A 104 0.20 -22.69 1.26
N VAL A 105 -0.29 -21.64 1.91
CA VAL A 105 -0.24 -20.25 1.42
C VAL A 105 0.85 -19.51 2.18
N LEU A 106 1.74 -18.83 1.45
CA LEU A 106 2.80 -17.98 1.99
C LEU A 106 2.53 -16.54 1.56
N VAL A 107 2.23 -15.64 2.51
CA VAL A 107 1.99 -14.21 2.24
C VAL A 107 3.27 -13.41 2.50
N VAL A 108 3.66 -12.59 1.52
CA VAL A 108 4.84 -11.72 1.56
C VAL A 108 4.39 -10.28 1.39
N ASP A 109 4.45 -9.53 2.48
CA ASP A 109 4.04 -8.13 2.54
C ASP A 109 5.08 -7.17 1.94
N PRO A 110 4.65 -5.95 1.55
CA PRO A 110 5.57 -4.98 1.01
C PRO A 110 6.46 -4.38 2.10
N ARG A 111 7.76 -4.26 1.82
CA ARG A 111 8.70 -3.45 2.62
C ARG A 111 8.73 -1.99 2.16
N ALA A 112 7.56 -1.41 1.87
CA ALA A 112 7.42 -0.09 1.25
C ALA A 112 7.45 1.06 2.29
N GLY A 113 8.34 0.96 3.27
CA GLY A 113 8.53 1.93 4.36
C GLY A 113 7.66 1.70 5.60
N HIS A 114 6.57 0.94 5.48
CA HIS A 114 5.77 0.48 6.61
C HIS A 114 6.26 -0.86 7.16
N GLY A 115 5.83 -1.20 8.38
CA GLY A 115 5.97 -2.54 8.94
C GLY A 115 5.10 -3.61 8.25
N PRO A 116 5.41 -4.89 8.50
CA PRO A 116 4.62 -6.01 7.97
C PRO A 116 3.29 -6.15 8.71
N GLY A 117 2.30 -6.74 8.03
CA GLY A 117 1.02 -7.12 8.60
C GLY A 117 -0.19 -6.78 7.75
N ILE A 118 -0.06 -5.99 6.68
CA ILE A 118 -1.18 -5.50 5.87
C ILE A 118 -2.01 -6.65 5.26
N GLY A 119 -1.37 -7.73 4.80
CA GLY A 119 -2.06 -8.92 4.29
C GLY A 119 -2.79 -9.76 5.36
N GLY A 120 -2.65 -9.42 6.64
CA GLY A 120 -3.20 -10.15 7.78
C GLY A 120 -3.71 -9.29 8.95
N PHE A 121 -3.86 -7.97 8.76
CA PHE A 121 -4.20 -7.05 9.86
C PHE A 121 -5.68 -7.11 10.28
N LYS A 122 -6.51 -7.78 9.47
CA LYS A 122 -7.95 -8.00 9.68
C LYS A 122 -8.32 -9.47 9.47
N ARG A 123 -9.47 -9.89 10.01
CA ARG A 123 -10.06 -11.20 9.68
C ARG A 123 -10.42 -11.30 8.19
N ASP A 124 -11.00 -10.25 7.62
CA ASP A 124 -11.23 -10.16 6.17
C ASP A 124 -9.96 -9.64 5.47
N SER A 125 -9.00 -10.53 5.30
CA SER A 125 -7.69 -10.28 4.67
C SER A 125 -7.24 -11.50 3.86
N GLU A 126 -6.11 -11.42 3.17
CA GLU A 126 -5.54 -12.54 2.41
C GLU A 126 -5.28 -13.76 3.30
N VAL A 127 -4.71 -13.55 4.49
CA VAL A 127 -4.54 -14.60 5.50
C VAL A 127 -5.88 -15.20 5.90
N GLY A 128 -6.87 -14.36 6.18
CA GLY A 128 -8.19 -14.83 6.58
C GLY A 128 -8.91 -15.62 5.49
N MET A 129 -8.82 -15.20 4.22
CA MET A 129 -9.39 -15.93 3.10
C MET A 129 -8.68 -17.26 2.85
N ALA A 130 -7.36 -17.31 3.02
CA ALA A 130 -6.60 -18.56 2.92
C ALA A 130 -7.00 -19.56 4.00
N LEU A 131 -7.18 -19.11 5.25
CA LEU A 131 -7.69 -19.94 6.34
C LEU A 131 -9.14 -20.38 6.08
N LEU A 132 -9.99 -19.48 5.58
CA LEU A 132 -11.39 -19.77 5.23
C LEU A 132 -11.49 -20.85 4.14
N GLU A 133 -10.63 -20.79 3.13
CA GLU A 133 -10.54 -21.82 2.08
C GLU A 133 -9.80 -23.08 2.53
N GLY A 134 -9.35 -23.14 3.79
CA GLY A 134 -8.80 -24.35 4.43
C GLY A 134 -7.32 -24.61 4.13
N HIS A 135 -6.55 -23.58 3.81
CA HIS A 135 -5.10 -23.69 3.58
C HIS A 135 -4.31 -23.52 4.89
N PRO A 136 -3.19 -24.25 5.08
CA PRO A 136 -2.17 -23.84 6.05
C PRO A 136 -1.58 -22.48 5.64
N VAL A 137 -1.44 -21.54 6.57
CA VAL A 137 -0.96 -20.19 6.24
C VAL A 137 0.35 -19.85 6.93
N TYR A 138 1.26 -19.27 6.15
CA TYR A 138 2.52 -18.70 6.58
C TYR A 138 2.57 -17.24 6.19
N PHE A 139 3.26 -16.45 6.99
CA PHE A 139 3.38 -15.02 6.80
C PHE A 139 4.84 -14.60 6.94
N VAL A 140 5.35 -13.85 5.98
CA VAL A 140 6.70 -13.29 6.06
C VAL A 140 6.64 -11.93 6.73
N VAL A 141 7.39 -11.79 7.82
CA VAL A 141 7.59 -10.52 8.51
C VAL A 141 9.05 -10.10 8.43
N PHE A 142 9.32 -8.85 8.76
CA PHE A 142 10.66 -8.31 8.89
C PHE A 142 10.71 -7.38 10.10
N ASP A 143 11.87 -7.34 10.77
CA ASP A 143 12.08 -6.48 11.93
C ASP A 143 12.23 -5.00 11.49
N PRO A 144 12.05 -4.03 12.42
CA PRO A 144 12.17 -2.60 12.10
C PRO A 144 13.55 -2.17 11.61
N GLU A 145 14.59 -2.75 12.18
CA GLU A 145 15.97 -2.48 11.81
C GLU A 145 16.48 -3.55 10.84
N PRO A 146 17.14 -3.18 9.74
CA PRO A 146 17.83 -4.14 8.88
C PRO A 146 19.04 -4.75 9.61
N VAL A 147 19.48 -5.93 9.18
CA VAL A 147 20.80 -6.44 9.57
C VAL A 147 21.87 -5.54 8.93
N GLU A 148 22.98 -5.30 9.63
CA GLU A 148 24.10 -4.52 9.10
C GLU A 148 24.60 -5.10 7.77
N GLY A 149 24.73 -4.27 6.74
CA GLY A 149 25.14 -4.68 5.40
C GLY A 149 24.12 -5.53 4.65
N GLN A 150 22.86 -5.60 5.11
CA GLN A 150 21.78 -6.32 4.43
C GLN A 150 21.66 -5.87 2.96
N THR A 151 21.75 -6.82 2.05
CA THR A 151 21.60 -6.59 0.61
C THR A 151 20.23 -7.07 0.13
N LEU A 152 19.79 -6.55 -1.02
CA LEU A 152 18.61 -7.08 -1.70
C LEU A 152 18.75 -8.58 -1.97
N GLY A 153 19.95 -9.05 -2.33
CA GLY A 153 20.23 -10.46 -2.54
C GLY A 153 19.99 -11.34 -1.32
N ALA A 154 20.41 -10.89 -0.14
CA ALA A 154 20.16 -11.59 1.12
C ALA A 154 18.66 -11.71 1.42
N VAL A 155 17.89 -10.66 1.14
CA VAL A 155 16.42 -10.66 1.29
C VAL A 155 15.80 -11.67 0.33
N ILE A 156 16.13 -11.62 -0.97
CA ILE A 156 15.58 -12.55 -1.97
C ILE A 156 15.98 -14.00 -1.68
N GLY A 157 17.23 -14.25 -1.28
CA GLY A 157 17.69 -15.58 -0.86
C GLY A 157 16.93 -16.11 0.36
N SER A 158 16.61 -15.23 1.31
CA SER A 158 15.80 -15.58 2.48
C SER A 158 14.36 -15.96 2.09
N LEU A 159 13.73 -15.19 1.20
CA LEU A 159 12.40 -15.50 0.67
C LEU A 159 12.39 -16.82 -0.10
N ALA A 160 13.38 -17.07 -0.94
CA ALA A 160 13.52 -18.34 -1.68
C ALA A 160 13.65 -19.54 -0.71
N ARG A 161 14.44 -19.39 0.35
CA ARG A 161 14.59 -20.41 1.39
C ARG A 161 13.32 -20.61 2.20
N PHE A 162 12.53 -19.57 2.47
CA PHE A 162 11.22 -19.70 3.12
C PHE A 162 10.24 -20.51 2.26
N ILE A 163 10.21 -20.29 0.94
CA ILE A 163 9.40 -21.10 0.01
C ILE A 163 9.75 -22.59 0.16
N ASP A 164 11.04 -22.94 0.22
CA ASP A 164 11.47 -24.33 0.43
C ASP A 164 11.05 -24.88 1.80
N ILE A 165 11.24 -24.10 2.86
CA ILE A 165 10.93 -24.53 4.23
C ILE A 165 9.44 -24.85 4.34
N VAL A 166 8.58 -24.01 3.74
CA VAL A 166 7.13 -24.24 3.68
C VAL A 166 6.84 -25.51 2.87
N ALA A 167 7.41 -25.67 1.68
CA ALA A 167 7.21 -26.86 0.87
C ALA A 167 7.61 -28.16 1.60
N GLN A 168 8.76 -28.15 2.28
CA GLN A 168 9.29 -29.30 3.03
C GLN A 168 8.37 -29.66 4.21
N ARG A 169 7.89 -28.67 4.97
CA ARG A 169 6.94 -28.88 6.08
C ARG A 169 5.62 -29.49 5.63
N HIS A 170 5.24 -29.31 4.36
CA HIS A 170 3.99 -29.82 3.78
C HIS A 170 4.20 -30.99 2.81
N ARG A 171 5.14 -31.88 3.12
CA ARG A 171 5.42 -33.11 2.33
C ARG A 171 5.74 -32.84 0.85
N GLY A 172 6.44 -31.74 0.58
CA GLY A 172 6.81 -31.33 -0.77
C GLY A 172 5.65 -30.71 -1.57
N LYS A 173 4.50 -30.41 -0.94
CA LYS A 173 3.44 -29.66 -1.62
C LYS A 173 3.92 -28.24 -1.89
N PRO A 174 3.94 -27.80 -3.15
CA PRO A 174 4.47 -26.48 -3.48
C PRO A 174 3.50 -25.41 -2.96
N PRO A 175 4.00 -24.34 -2.31
CA PRO A 175 3.15 -23.31 -1.74
C PRO A 175 2.49 -22.44 -2.81
N ILE A 176 1.32 -21.90 -2.51
CA ILE A 176 0.79 -20.71 -3.18
C ILE A 176 1.48 -19.51 -2.53
N VAL A 177 2.22 -18.72 -3.30
CA VAL A 177 2.98 -17.57 -2.79
C VAL A 177 2.29 -16.29 -3.19
N TYR A 178 1.79 -15.56 -2.20
CA TYR A 178 1.19 -14.23 -2.33
C TYR A 178 2.27 -13.18 -2.12
N GLY A 179 2.44 -12.28 -3.07
CA GLY A 179 3.32 -11.14 -2.95
C GLY A 179 2.56 -9.83 -3.17
N ASN A 180 2.64 -8.95 -2.18
CA ASN A 180 1.90 -7.70 -2.15
C ASN A 180 2.80 -6.53 -2.49
N CYS A 181 2.46 -5.76 -3.53
CA CYS A 181 3.24 -4.62 -4.01
C CYS A 181 4.73 -4.97 -4.15
N GLN A 182 5.57 -4.48 -3.23
CA GLN A 182 6.99 -4.82 -3.19
C GLN A 182 7.25 -6.32 -3.03
N GLY A 183 6.45 -6.99 -2.19
CA GLY A 183 6.54 -8.43 -1.96
C GLY A 183 6.33 -9.23 -3.24
N GLY A 184 5.52 -8.75 -4.18
CA GLY A 184 5.29 -9.44 -5.46
C GLY A 184 6.52 -9.48 -6.34
N TRP A 185 7.18 -8.34 -6.58
CA TRP A 185 8.43 -8.38 -7.36
C TRP A 185 9.53 -9.15 -6.63
N ALA A 186 9.54 -9.15 -5.28
CA ALA A 186 10.52 -9.89 -4.50
C ALA A 186 10.31 -11.40 -4.63
N VAL A 187 9.05 -11.85 -4.56
CA VAL A 187 8.66 -13.24 -4.82
C VAL A 187 9.00 -13.64 -6.27
N THR A 188 8.74 -12.77 -7.24
CA THR A 188 9.11 -13.02 -8.64
C THR A 188 10.63 -13.23 -8.80
N MET A 189 11.45 -12.42 -8.14
CA MET A 189 12.90 -12.63 -8.11
C MET A 189 13.28 -13.92 -7.37
N ALA A 190 12.66 -14.22 -6.24
CA ALA A 190 12.92 -15.47 -5.49
C ALA A 190 12.55 -16.73 -6.29
N LEU A 191 11.53 -16.66 -7.15
CA LEU A 191 11.11 -17.75 -8.03
C LEU A 191 11.99 -17.89 -9.28
N SER A 192 12.55 -16.80 -9.79
CA SER A 192 13.53 -16.85 -10.89
C SER A 192 14.93 -17.26 -10.42
N HIS A 193 15.24 -17.01 -9.15
CA HIS A 193 16.47 -17.41 -8.50
C HIS A 193 16.61 -18.94 -8.45
N CYS A 194 17.64 -19.48 -9.12
CA CYS A 194 18.06 -20.89 -9.07
C CYS A 194 16.96 -21.96 -9.32
N GLU A 195 15.99 -21.68 -10.19
CA GLU A 195 14.93 -22.62 -10.62
C GLU A 195 14.06 -23.18 -9.48
N ARG A 196 13.53 -22.31 -8.63
CA ARG A 196 12.54 -22.66 -7.59
C ARG A 196 11.16 -22.90 -8.20
N ARG A 197 10.32 -23.69 -7.51
CA ARG A 197 8.93 -23.93 -7.90
C ARG A 197 7.98 -23.68 -6.74
N ALA A 198 6.91 -22.94 -7.03
CA ALA A 198 5.71 -22.80 -6.21
C ALA A 198 4.51 -23.38 -6.99
N GLY A 199 3.38 -23.58 -6.32
CA GLY A 199 2.15 -24.08 -6.94
C GLY A 199 1.52 -22.99 -7.79
N LEU A 200 1.42 -21.79 -7.23
CA LEU A 200 0.92 -20.58 -7.86
C LEU A 200 1.61 -19.37 -7.24
N ALA A 201 1.99 -18.38 -8.04
CA ALA A 201 2.42 -17.06 -7.56
C ALA A 201 1.30 -16.05 -7.79
N VAL A 202 0.85 -15.37 -6.74
CA VAL A 202 -0.18 -14.33 -6.82
C VAL A 202 0.50 -12.98 -6.58
N LEU A 203 0.46 -12.10 -7.57
CA LEU A 203 1.13 -10.81 -7.58
C LEU A 203 0.07 -9.70 -7.47
N ASN A 204 -0.11 -9.18 -6.26
CA ASN A 204 -1.16 -8.21 -5.94
C ASN A 204 -0.59 -6.79 -6.04
N GLY A 205 -1.10 -5.97 -6.96
CA GLY A 205 -0.67 -4.58 -7.15
C GLY A 205 0.85 -4.45 -7.26
N SER A 206 1.53 -5.40 -7.92
CA SER A 206 2.99 -5.56 -7.89
C SER A 206 3.65 -5.09 -9.19
N PRO A 207 4.52 -4.05 -9.15
CA PRO A 207 5.12 -3.51 -10.35
C PRO A 207 6.31 -4.35 -10.81
N LEU A 208 6.33 -4.71 -12.09
CA LEU A 208 7.45 -5.38 -12.76
C LEU A 208 7.96 -4.60 -13.98
N SER A 209 7.17 -3.67 -14.52
CA SER A 209 7.61 -2.62 -15.46
C SER A 209 7.62 -1.26 -14.79
N TYR A 210 8.80 -0.79 -14.38
CA TYR A 210 8.89 0.41 -13.54
C TYR A 210 8.78 1.72 -14.34
N TRP A 211 9.15 1.68 -15.62
CA TRP A 211 9.00 2.83 -16.52
C TRP A 211 7.61 2.91 -17.15
N ALA A 212 6.88 1.79 -17.24
CA ALA A 212 5.57 1.73 -17.87
C ALA A 212 4.56 2.63 -17.15
N GLY A 213 3.76 3.36 -17.93
CA GLY A 213 2.79 4.28 -17.38
C GLY A 213 2.34 5.34 -18.36
N GLU A 214 1.33 6.10 -17.92
CA GLU A 214 0.70 7.16 -18.70
C GLU A 214 0.53 8.43 -17.87
N ALA A 215 0.41 9.56 -18.58
CA ALA A 215 0.25 10.86 -17.96
C ALA A 215 -1.03 10.89 -17.11
N GLY A 216 -0.90 11.30 -15.84
CA GLY A 216 -2.03 11.35 -14.90
C GLY A 216 -2.41 10.01 -14.26
N VAL A 217 -1.80 8.90 -14.67
CA VAL A 217 -2.02 7.57 -14.09
C VAL A 217 -1.00 7.29 -12.98
N ASN A 218 0.30 7.33 -13.29
CA ASN A 218 1.37 6.96 -12.35
C ASN A 218 2.62 7.85 -12.50
N PRO A 219 2.56 9.12 -12.04
CA PRO A 219 3.65 10.09 -12.21
C PRO A 219 4.92 9.75 -11.41
N MET A 220 4.84 8.84 -10.43
CA MET A 220 5.96 8.46 -9.57
C MET A 220 7.16 7.89 -10.36
N ARG A 221 6.91 7.27 -11.53
CA ARG A 221 7.96 6.78 -12.44
C ARG A 221 8.94 7.88 -12.89
N LEU A 222 8.53 9.15 -12.86
CA LEU A 222 9.35 10.29 -13.29
C LEU A 222 10.25 10.83 -12.17
N ALA A 223 10.02 10.44 -10.91
CA ALA A 223 10.67 11.04 -9.75
C ALA A 223 12.21 10.94 -9.81
N GLY A 224 12.75 9.83 -10.34
CA GLY A 224 14.18 9.66 -10.55
C GLY A 224 14.79 10.72 -11.49
N GLY A 225 14.03 11.20 -12.48
CA GLY A 225 14.48 12.27 -13.37
C GLY A 225 14.62 13.62 -12.64
N PHE A 226 13.68 13.94 -11.75
CA PHE A 226 13.69 15.23 -11.04
C PHE A 226 14.67 15.30 -9.86
N THR A 227 15.04 14.16 -9.31
CA THR A 227 15.95 14.05 -8.15
C THR A 227 17.40 13.80 -8.55
N GLY A 228 17.68 13.60 -9.84
CA GLY A 228 19.00 13.18 -10.31
C GLY A 228 19.30 11.69 -10.04
N GLY A 229 18.28 10.91 -9.69
CA GLY A 229 18.36 9.47 -9.55
C GLY A 229 18.75 9.00 -8.15
N ALA A 230 19.55 7.93 -8.06
CA ALA A 230 19.78 7.17 -6.83
C ALA A 230 20.67 7.89 -5.79
N TRP A 231 21.45 8.91 -6.19
CA TRP A 231 22.41 9.56 -5.30
C TRP A 231 21.75 10.21 -4.07
N ALA A 232 20.51 10.71 -4.20
CA ALA A 232 19.77 11.30 -3.08
C ALA A 232 19.41 10.24 -2.04
N THR A 233 18.99 9.05 -2.48
CA THR A 233 18.78 7.88 -1.61
C THR A 233 20.08 7.47 -0.91
N HIS A 234 21.20 7.50 -1.63
CA HIS A 234 22.52 7.19 -1.08
C HIS A 234 22.93 8.18 0.00
N LEU A 235 22.76 9.49 -0.25
CA LEU A 235 23.03 10.54 0.71
C LEU A 235 22.19 10.39 1.98
N LEU A 236 20.88 10.19 1.84
CA LEU A 236 19.99 9.99 2.99
C LEU A 236 20.42 8.77 3.80
N ALA A 237 20.80 7.68 3.14
CA ALA A 237 21.24 6.47 3.82
C ALA A 237 22.57 6.65 4.58
N ASP A 238 23.53 7.39 4.01
CA ASP A 238 24.80 7.68 4.68
C ASP A 238 24.61 8.62 5.88
N LEU A 239 23.73 9.62 5.77
CA LEU A 239 23.40 10.54 6.87
C LEU A 239 22.74 9.83 8.06
N GLU A 240 22.02 8.73 7.81
CA GLU A 240 21.36 7.92 8.82
C GLU A 240 22.17 6.67 9.26
N GLY A 241 23.46 6.66 8.96
CA GLY A 241 24.38 5.63 9.44
C GLY A 241 24.24 4.29 8.73
N GLY A 242 23.99 4.31 7.42
CA GLY A 242 23.83 3.10 6.59
C GLY A 242 22.40 2.54 6.58
N ARG A 243 21.43 3.29 7.10
CA ARG A 243 20.00 2.95 7.14
C ARG A 243 19.21 3.97 6.35
N PHE A 244 18.07 3.57 5.80
CA PHE A 244 17.17 4.48 5.10
C PHE A 244 15.80 4.45 5.78
N ASP A 245 15.37 5.59 6.33
CA ASP A 245 14.08 5.73 6.97
C ASP A 245 12.90 5.54 6.00
N GLY A 246 12.10 4.50 6.25
CA GLY A 246 10.89 4.20 5.49
C GLY A 246 9.85 5.33 5.49
N ALA A 247 9.91 6.26 6.43
CA ALA A 247 9.04 7.42 6.47
C ALA A 247 9.10 8.28 5.19
N TRP A 248 10.25 8.32 4.50
CA TRP A 248 10.37 8.99 3.19
C TRP A 248 9.51 8.32 2.11
N LEU A 249 9.40 6.98 2.13
CA LEU A 249 8.53 6.25 1.21
C LEU A 249 7.06 6.51 1.53
N VAL A 250 6.69 6.49 2.81
CA VAL A 250 5.31 6.80 3.23
C VAL A 250 4.91 8.22 2.85
N GLN A 251 5.81 9.19 3.02
CA GLN A 251 5.59 10.56 2.58
C GLN A 251 5.35 10.67 1.06
N ASN A 252 6.05 9.87 0.26
CA ASN A 252 5.80 9.82 -1.18
C ASN A 252 4.39 9.32 -1.50
N PHE A 253 3.89 8.31 -0.78
CA PHE A 253 2.49 7.84 -0.94
C PHE A 253 1.47 8.93 -0.60
N GLU A 254 1.65 9.67 0.51
CA GLU A 254 0.76 10.78 0.88
C GLU A 254 0.81 11.93 -0.14
N THR A 255 2.01 12.24 -0.65
CA THR A 255 2.21 13.29 -1.66
C THR A 255 1.62 12.91 -3.02
N LEU A 256 1.51 11.61 -3.32
CA LEU A 256 0.93 11.16 -4.58
C LEU A 256 -0.57 11.45 -4.64
N ARG A 257 -1.30 11.28 -3.53
CA ARG A 257 -2.76 11.51 -3.43
C ARG A 257 -3.14 12.42 -2.26
N PRO A 258 -2.79 13.71 -2.30
CA PRO A 258 -3.09 14.68 -1.24
C PRO A 258 -4.60 14.83 -0.97
N GLU A 259 -5.45 14.69 -1.98
CA GLU A 259 -6.90 14.71 -1.84
C GLU A 259 -7.40 13.55 -0.97
N GLY A 260 -6.74 12.39 -1.05
CA GLY A 260 -7.05 11.23 -0.21
C GLY A 260 -6.68 11.48 1.26
N VAL A 261 -5.55 12.17 1.50
CA VAL A 261 -5.14 12.59 2.85
C VAL A 261 -6.16 13.57 3.43
N PHE A 262 -6.53 14.61 2.67
CA PHE A 262 -7.57 15.57 3.07
C PHE A 262 -8.89 14.87 3.40
N LYS A 263 -9.36 14.01 2.49
CA LYS A 263 -10.60 13.24 2.66
C LYS A 263 -10.57 12.38 3.92
N LYS A 264 -9.46 11.72 4.25
CA LYS A 264 -9.32 10.91 5.47
C LYS A 264 -9.60 11.74 6.72
N TYR A 265 -8.98 12.90 6.85
CA TYR A 265 -9.13 13.76 8.01
C TYR A 265 -10.48 14.51 8.04
N ASP A 266 -10.98 14.97 6.89
CA ASP A 266 -12.31 15.57 6.80
C ASP A 266 -13.41 14.55 7.14
N THR A 267 -13.28 13.29 6.70
CA THR A 267 -14.23 12.23 7.02
C THR A 267 -14.25 11.94 8.52
N LEU A 268 -13.06 11.86 9.16
CA LEU A 268 -12.94 11.75 10.61
C LEU A 268 -13.59 12.93 11.32
N PHE A 269 -13.37 14.16 10.85
CA PHE A 269 -13.98 15.35 11.42
C PHE A 269 -15.50 15.38 11.24
N ALA A 270 -16.01 15.00 10.07
CA ALA A 270 -17.44 15.03 9.76
C ALA A 270 -18.23 13.99 10.57
N ARG A 271 -17.64 12.82 10.81
CA ARG A 271 -18.29 11.67 11.45
C ARG A 271 -17.39 10.97 12.47
N PRO A 272 -16.92 11.66 13.53
CA PRO A 272 -15.89 11.13 14.42
C PRO A 272 -16.31 9.85 15.12
N ASP A 273 -17.57 9.71 15.51
CA ASP A 273 -18.05 8.47 16.17
C ASP A 273 -18.05 7.26 15.23
N ALA A 274 -18.43 7.46 13.96
CA ALA A 274 -18.51 6.37 13.00
C ALA A 274 -17.13 5.97 12.47
N GLU A 275 -16.18 6.91 12.48
CA GLU A 275 -14.89 6.77 11.83
C GLU A 275 -13.74 6.46 12.79
N ARG A 276 -13.89 6.77 14.07
CA ARG A 276 -12.81 6.65 15.08
C ARG A 276 -12.14 5.28 15.07
N GLU A 277 -12.91 4.21 15.19
CA GLU A 277 -12.33 2.86 15.29
C GLU A 277 -11.60 2.47 14.01
N ARG A 278 -12.25 2.65 12.85
CA ARG A 278 -11.66 2.39 11.53
C ARG A 278 -10.38 3.21 11.30
N PHE A 279 -10.40 4.48 11.67
CA PHE A 279 -9.27 5.38 11.55
C PHE A 279 -8.11 4.93 12.43
N LEU A 280 -8.35 4.71 13.73
CA LEU A 280 -7.31 4.29 14.67
C LEU A 280 -6.72 2.92 14.30
N GLU A 281 -7.55 1.98 13.86
CA GLU A 281 -7.11 0.65 13.43
C GLU A 281 -6.14 0.74 12.24
N PHE A 282 -6.50 1.51 11.20
CA PHE A 282 -5.62 1.72 10.04
C PHE A 282 -4.34 2.48 10.40
N GLU A 283 -4.45 3.50 11.24
CA GLU A 283 -3.32 4.32 11.68
C GLU A 283 -2.29 3.55 12.52
N ARG A 284 -2.64 2.40 13.11
CA ARG A 284 -1.64 1.54 13.76
C ARG A 284 -0.60 1.06 12.75
N TRP A 285 -1.02 0.69 11.54
CA TRP A 285 -0.11 0.28 10.48
C TRP A 285 0.51 1.46 9.75
N TRP A 286 -0.28 2.48 9.38
CA TRP A 286 0.18 3.63 8.58
C TRP A 286 1.29 4.47 9.25
N ASN A 287 1.46 4.36 10.57
CA ASN A 287 2.43 5.12 11.34
C ASN A 287 3.62 4.29 11.84
N GLY A 288 3.71 3.01 11.48
CA GLY A 288 4.86 2.17 11.80
C GLY A 288 5.92 2.23 10.72
N TYR A 289 6.93 3.10 10.87
CA TYR A 289 7.98 3.33 9.87
C TYR A 289 9.19 2.42 10.10
N TYR A 290 9.53 1.61 9.10
CA TYR A 290 10.59 0.60 9.17
C TYR A 290 11.77 1.01 8.29
N PHE A 291 12.98 0.69 8.72
CA PHE A 291 14.20 1.04 8.00
C PHE A 291 14.53 0.02 6.91
N LEU A 292 15.23 0.46 5.88
CA LEU A 292 15.90 -0.41 4.90
C LEU A 292 17.42 -0.28 5.05
N GLY A 293 18.16 -1.35 4.76
CA GLY A 293 19.62 -1.26 4.67
C GLY A 293 20.04 -0.41 3.46
N ARG A 294 21.16 0.31 3.55
CA ARG A 294 21.66 1.14 2.45
C ARG A 294 21.83 0.33 1.17
N GLU A 295 22.50 -0.81 1.23
CA GLU A 295 22.78 -1.65 0.06
C GLU A 295 21.48 -2.18 -0.55
N GLU A 296 20.52 -2.57 0.29
CA GLU A 296 19.18 -2.98 -0.13
C GLU A 296 18.44 -1.87 -0.88
N ILE A 297 18.24 -0.69 -0.27
CA ILE A 297 17.45 0.38 -0.90
C ILE A 297 18.13 0.92 -2.16
N LEU A 298 19.46 0.97 -2.19
CA LEU A 298 20.20 1.40 -3.38
C LEU A 298 20.02 0.43 -4.54
N SER A 299 20.07 -0.88 -4.30
CA SER A 299 19.75 -1.88 -5.33
C SER A 299 18.31 -1.73 -5.82
N ILE A 300 17.35 -1.55 -4.91
CA ILE A 300 15.94 -1.35 -5.27
C ILE A 300 15.77 -0.12 -6.18
N VAL A 301 16.27 1.04 -5.78
CA VAL A 301 16.09 2.29 -6.52
C VAL A 301 16.86 2.26 -7.85
N ARG A 302 18.13 1.82 -7.82
CA ARG A 302 19.02 1.81 -8.98
C ARG A 302 18.58 0.77 -10.01
N ASP A 303 18.36 -0.47 -9.59
CA ASP A 303 18.14 -1.57 -10.51
C ASP A 303 16.68 -1.67 -10.95
N LEU A 304 15.72 -1.40 -10.06
CA LEU A 304 14.29 -1.55 -10.37
C LEU A 304 13.72 -0.23 -10.91
N PHE A 305 13.58 0.78 -10.06
CA PHE A 305 12.78 1.97 -10.39
C PHE A 305 13.45 2.89 -11.43
N ILE A 306 14.76 3.09 -11.31
CA ILE A 306 15.51 3.95 -12.25
C ILE A 306 16.00 3.14 -13.44
N GLY A 307 16.57 1.95 -13.22
CA GLY A 307 17.20 1.16 -14.29
C GLY A 307 16.25 0.25 -15.08
N ASN A 308 15.07 -0.06 -14.52
CA ASN A 308 14.10 -0.97 -15.11
C ASN A 308 14.74 -2.29 -15.57
N ARG A 309 15.64 -2.83 -14.74
CA ARG A 309 16.54 -3.94 -15.06
C ARG A 309 15.87 -5.32 -14.90
N LEU A 310 14.77 -5.41 -14.16
CA LEU A 310 14.12 -6.69 -13.86
C LEU A 310 13.49 -7.32 -15.10
N GLU A 311 12.70 -6.56 -15.85
CA GLU A 311 12.10 -7.04 -17.12
C GLU A 311 13.14 -7.31 -18.22
N LYS A 312 14.36 -6.77 -18.06
CA LYS A 312 15.51 -7.00 -18.95
C LYS A 312 16.37 -8.21 -18.53
N GLY A 313 16.10 -8.82 -17.38
CA GLY A 313 16.90 -9.93 -16.85
C GLY A 313 18.29 -9.53 -16.33
N GLU A 314 18.45 -8.26 -15.92
CA GLU A 314 19.75 -7.68 -15.55
C GLU A 314 19.97 -7.56 -14.04
N VAL A 315 18.93 -7.75 -13.23
CA VAL A 315 19.03 -7.67 -11.75
C VAL A 315 19.83 -8.84 -11.23
N VAL A 316 20.90 -8.55 -10.48
CA VAL A 316 21.74 -9.56 -9.83
C VAL A 316 21.17 -9.86 -8.45
N VAL A 317 20.81 -11.12 -8.20
CA VAL A 317 20.23 -11.57 -6.93
C VAL A 317 21.32 -12.10 -6.00
N ASP A 318 22.27 -12.89 -6.50
CA ASP A 318 23.41 -13.36 -5.72
C ASP A 318 24.67 -13.50 -6.60
N HIS A 319 25.75 -14.07 -6.06
CA HIS A 319 27.03 -14.30 -6.73
C HIS A 319 26.92 -15.11 -8.04
N GLY A 320 26.48 -14.45 -9.12
CA GLY A 320 26.35 -15.02 -10.46
C GLY A 320 24.92 -15.32 -10.90
N CYS A 321 23.91 -15.30 -10.01
CA CYS A 321 22.52 -15.48 -10.42
C CYS A 321 21.85 -14.15 -10.75
N ARG A 322 21.34 -14.04 -11.98
CA ARG A 322 20.47 -12.94 -12.41
C ARG A 322 19.02 -13.39 -12.37
N ALA A 323 18.13 -12.49 -11.95
CA ALA A 323 16.70 -12.71 -12.04
C ALA A 323 16.29 -12.76 -13.52
N ASP A 324 15.93 -13.93 -14.02
CA ASP A 324 15.46 -14.15 -15.39
C ASP A 324 14.01 -14.63 -15.36
N LEU A 325 13.10 -13.73 -15.73
CA LEU A 325 11.66 -13.97 -15.68
C LEU A 325 11.22 -15.08 -16.64
N THR A 326 11.98 -15.35 -17.71
CA THR A 326 11.67 -16.41 -18.67
C THR A 326 11.86 -17.82 -18.08
N ARG A 327 12.63 -17.93 -16.99
CA ARG A 327 12.91 -19.21 -16.30
C ARG A 327 11.83 -19.61 -15.30
N ILE A 328 10.96 -18.68 -14.90
CA ILE A 328 9.91 -18.99 -13.93
C ILE A 328 8.90 -19.93 -14.60
N ARG A 329 8.73 -21.12 -14.03
CA ARG A 329 7.72 -22.11 -14.48
C ARG A 329 6.50 -22.19 -13.57
N THR A 330 6.56 -21.51 -12.42
CA THR A 330 5.41 -21.32 -11.53
C THR A 330 4.32 -20.55 -12.25
N PRO A 331 3.07 -21.06 -12.32
CA PRO A 331 1.92 -20.31 -12.81
C PRO A 331 1.79 -18.98 -12.06
N MET A 332 1.41 -17.92 -12.76
CA MET A 332 1.24 -16.58 -12.16
C MET A 332 -0.21 -16.11 -12.26
N LEU A 333 -0.73 -15.54 -11.18
CA LEU A 333 -1.91 -14.70 -11.21
C LEU A 333 -1.52 -13.26 -10.88
N ILE A 334 -1.78 -12.34 -11.80
CA ILE A 334 -1.49 -10.91 -11.63
C ILE A 334 -2.81 -10.20 -11.31
N PHE A 335 -2.93 -9.65 -10.11
CA PHE A 335 -4.09 -8.87 -9.70
C PHE A 335 -3.75 -7.37 -9.68
N SER A 336 -4.36 -6.60 -10.57
CA SER A 336 -4.18 -5.15 -10.67
C SER A 336 -5.51 -4.41 -10.65
N SER A 337 -5.48 -3.07 -10.58
CA SER A 337 -6.70 -2.26 -10.67
C SER A 337 -6.52 -1.00 -11.49
N GLU A 338 -7.57 -0.60 -12.23
CA GLU A 338 -7.65 0.70 -12.90
C GLU A 338 -7.73 1.88 -11.92
N GLY A 339 -8.13 1.63 -10.66
CA GLY A 339 -8.10 2.64 -9.60
C GLY A 339 -6.72 2.80 -8.95
N ASP A 340 -5.75 1.97 -9.30
CA ASP A 340 -4.40 1.97 -8.74
C ASP A 340 -3.49 2.95 -9.50
N ASN A 341 -3.04 4.00 -8.80
CA ASN A 341 -2.11 4.99 -9.33
C ASN A 341 -0.64 4.76 -8.91
N ILE A 342 -0.37 3.68 -8.18
CA ILE A 342 0.96 3.20 -7.82
C ILE A 342 1.38 2.15 -8.83
N THR A 343 0.58 1.09 -8.97
CA THR A 343 0.82 -0.04 -9.86
C THR A 343 -0.41 -0.28 -10.75
N PRO A 344 -0.70 0.64 -11.68
CA PRO A 344 -1.75 0.43 -12.68
C PRO A 344 -1.45 -0.80 -13.54
N PRO A 345 -2.41 -1.27 -14.37
CA PRO A 345 -2.20 -2.38 -15.30
C PRO A 345 -0.93 -2.22 -16.16
N HIS A 346 -0.53 -0.99 -16.52
CA HIS A 346 0.72 -0.69 -17.21
C HIS A 346 1.96 -1.26 -16.50
N GLN A 347 2.07 -1.07 -15.18
CA GLN A 347 3.21 -1.56 -14.41
C GLN A 347 3.12 -3.05 -14.05
N ALA A 348 1.89 -3.55 -13.86
CA ALA A 348 1.63 -4.94 -13.49
C ALA A 348 1.76 -5.91 -14.68
N LEU A 349 1.37 -5.48 -15.90
CA LEU A 349 1.28 -6.33 -17.09
C LEU A 349 2.26 -5.92 -18.21
N GLY A 350 2.79 -4.70 -18.21
CA GLY A 350 3.64 -4.18 -19.30
C GLY A 350 4.86 -5.05 -19.60
N TRP A 351 5.42 -5.68 -18.57
CA TRP A 351 6.65 -6.45 -18.64
C TRP A 351 6.46 -7.72 -19.46
N LEU A 352 5.22 -8.22 -19.57
CA LEU A 352 4.90 -9.44 -20.29
C LEU A 352 5.37 -9.35 -21.75
N ARG A 353 5.19 -8.19 -22.40
CA ARG A 353 5.64 -7.93 -23.77
C ARG A 353 7.15 -7.76 -23.88
N ALA A 354 7.78 -7.24 -22.83
CA ALA A 354 9.24 -7.09 -22.78
C ALA A 354 9.94 -8.45 -22.61
N VAL A 355 9.36 -9.35 -21.83
CA VAL A 355 9.89 -10.69 -21.54
C VAL A 355 9.48 -11.72 -22.60
N TYR A 356 8.23 -11.66 -23.08
CA TYR A 356 7.68 -12.57 -24.08
C TYR A 356 7.29 -11.79 -25.35
N PRO A 357 8.05 -11.92 -26.46
CA PRO A 357 7.77 -11.18 -27.69
C PRO A 357 6.45 -11.55 -28.39
N SER A 358 5.81 -12.67 -28.02
CA SER A 358 4.49 -13.08 -28.53
C SER A 358 3.82 -14.06 -27.56
N THR A 359 2.52 -14.33 -27.77
CA THR A 359 1.79 -15.36 -27.04
C THR A 359 2.45 -16.73 -27.24
N GLU A 360 2.92 -17.04 -28.45
CA GLU A 360 3.64 -18.27 -28.76
C GLU A 360 4.95 -18.37 -27.99
N ALA A 361 5.68 -17.25 -27.81
CA ALA A 361 6.90 -17.24 -27.00
C ALA A 361 6.61 -17.53 -25.52
N LEU A 362 5.51 -16.98 -24.97
CA LEU A 362 5.04 -17.28 -23.61
C LEU A 362 4.67 -18.77 -23.46
N VAL A 363 3.94 -19.32 -24.44
CA VAL A 363 3.56 -20.74 -24.47
C VAL A 363 4.79 -21.64 -24.60
N ALA A 364 5.75 -21.28 -25.46
CA ALA A 364 7.01 -22.01 -25.64
C ALA A 364 7.90 -21.96 -24.38
N ALA A 365 7.84 -20.86 -23.64
CA ALA A 365 8.41 -20.75 -22.29
C ALA A 365 7.61 -21.54 -21.24
N GLY A 366 6.59 -22.32 -21.63
CA GLY A 366 5.79 -23.16 -20.74
C GLY A 366 5.06 -22.38 -19.66
N GLN A 367 4.94 -21.06 -19.82
CA GLN A 367 4.42 -20.18 -18.79
C GLN A 367 2.90 -20.08 -18.87
N ARG A 368 2.25 -19.96 -17.70
CA ARG A 368 0.80 -19.88 -17.51
C ARG A 368 0.53 -18.61 -16.72
N ILE A 369 -0.07 -17.60 -17.35
CA ILE A 369 -0.34 -16.30 -16.71
C ILE A 369 -1.83 -16.04 -16.76
N VAL A 370 -2.41 -15.81 -15.60
CA VAL A 370 -3.76 -15.32 -15.41
C VAL A 370 -3.68 -13.88 -14.93
N TYR A 371 -4.53 -12.99 -15.42
CA TYR A 371 -4.65 -11.65 -14.86
C TYR A 371 -6.10 -11.34 -14.46
N LEU A 372 -6.25 -10.54 -13.41
CA LEU A 372 -7.51 -10.03 -12.90
C LEU A 372 -7.38 -8.51 -12.76
N ILE A 373 -8.31 -7.76 -13.36
CA ILE A 373 -8.33 -6.30 -13.26
C ILE A 373 -9.60 -5.87 -12.52
N ASN A 374 -9.44 -5.25 -11.36
CA ASN A 374 -10.55 -4.57 -10.68
C ASN A 374 -10.74 -3.16 -11.27
N PRO A 375 -11.97 -2.71 -11.56
CA PRO A 375 -12.18 -1.45 -12.26
C PRO A 375 -12.05 -0.18 -11.42
N LYS A 376 -12.00 -0.27 -10.07
CA LYS A 376 -12.22 0.91 -9.21
C LYS A 376 -11.33 0.99 -7.97
N VAL A 377 -10.79 -0.12 -7.48
CA VAL A 377 -10.12 -0.11 -6.18
C VAL A 377 -8.77 0.60 -6.26
N GLY A 378 -8.50 1.47 -5.28
CA GLY A 378 -7.16 2.07 -5.16
C GLY A 378 -6.11 1.07 -4.68
N HIS A 379 -4.83 1.42 -4.81
CA HIS A 379 -3.69 0.57 -4.46
C HIS A 379 -3.85 -0.15 -3.11
N LEU A 380 -4.08 0.60 -2.04
CA LEU A 380 -4.24 0.01 -0.70
C LEU A 380 -5.45 -0.90 -0.60
N GLY A 381 -6.55 -0.55 -1.29
CA GLY A 381 -7.77 -1.34 -1.25
C GLY A 381 -7.61 -2.73 -1.87
N ILE A 382 -6.60 -2.96 -2.70
CA ILE A 382 -6.23 -4.31 -3.17
C ILE A 382 -5.91 -5.23 -1.98
N PHE A 383 -5.31 -4.69 -0.91
CA PHE A 383 -4.83 -5.47 0.24
C PHE A 383 -5.75 -5.36 1.46
N VAL A 384 -6.30 -4.17 1.74
CA VAL A 384 -7.01 -3.88 3.00
C VAL A 384 -8.53 -3.88 2.90
N SER A 385 -9.10 -3.91 1.69
CA SER A 385 -10.55 -3.86 1.53
C SER A 385 -11.14 -5.23 1.84
N ALA A 386 -12.04 -5.27 2.83
CA ALA A 386 -12.79 -6.47 3.17
C ALA A 386 -13.63 -6.97 1.99
N ASP A 387 -14.15 -6.08 1.14
CA ASP A 387 -14.87 -6.45 -0.07
C ASP A 387 -13.96 -7.13 -1.10
N VAL A 388 -12.74 -6.63 -1.25
CA VAL A 388 -11.74 -7.24 -2.16
C VAL A 388 -11.25 -8.58 -1.61
N ALA A 389 -11.05 -8.67 -0.30
CA ALA A 389 -10.71 -9.94 0.36
C ALA A 389 -11.79 -11.00 0.10
N ARG A 390 -13.04 -10.71 0.45
CA ARG A 390 -14.16 -11.68 0.33
C ARG A 390 -14.48 -12.07 -1.10
N ARG A 391 -14.19 -11.23 -2.08
CA ARG A 391 -14.51 -11.47 -3.50
C ARG A 391 -13.29 -11.91 -4.30
N GLU A 392 -12.33 -11.03 -4.55
CA GLU A 392 -11.18 -11.31 -5.41
C GLU A 392 -10.21 -12.31 -4.77
N HIS A 393 -9.70 -12.05 -3.57
CA HIS A 393 -8.72 -12.95 -2.93
C HIS A 393 -9.29 -14.33 -2.64
N ARG A 394 -10.53 -14.39 -2.14
CA ARG A 394 -11.23 -15.66 -1.93
C ARG A 394 -11.40 -16.43 -3.24
N ALA A 395 -11.77 -15.78 -4.34
CA ALA A 395 -11.90 -16.44 -5.63
C ALA A 395 -10.56 -16.96 -6.17
N ILE A 396 -9.48 -16.18 -6.03
CA ILE A 396 -8.14 -16.60 -6.46
C ILE A 396 -7.72 -17.89 -5.72
N LEU A 397 -7.87 -17.92 -4.39
CA LEU A 397 -7.53 -19.07 -3.57
C LEU A 397 -8.42 -20.28 -3.88
N HIS A 398 -9.73 -20.07 -3.99
CA HIS A 398 -10.68 -21.13 -4.27
C HIS A 398 -10.43 -21.80 -5.63
N HIS A 399 -10.10 -21.00 -6.65
CA HIS A 399 -9.86 -21.48 -8.01
C HIS A 399 -8.38 -21.77 -8.31
N SER A 400 -7.51 -21.83 -7.28
CA SER A 400 -6.06 -22.00 -7.48
C SER A 400 -5.72 -23.26 -8.27
N ALA A 401 -6.37 -24.39 -7.94
CA ALA A 401 -6.16 -25.65 -8.64
C ALA A 401 -6.60 -25.60 -10.11
N ALA A 402 -7.64 -24.82 -10.43
CA ALA A 402 -8.07 -24.61 -11.80
C ALA A 402 -7.06 -23.76 -12.59
N ILE A 403 -6.56 -22.68 -11.97
CA ILE A 403 -5.48 -21.84 -12.52
C ILE A 403 -4.23 -22.69 -12.79
N GLU A 404 -3.83 -23.50 -11.81
CA GLU A 404 -2.71 -24.43 -11.92
C GLU A 404 -2.89 -25.45 -13.05
N ALA A 405 -4.13 -25.78 -13.44
CA ALA A 405 -4.45 -26.76 -14.49
C ALA A 405 -4.56 -26.18 -15.91
N LEU A 406 -4.70 -24.86 -16.08
CA LEU A 406 -4.79 -24.18 -17.39
C LEU A 406 -3.55 -24.37 -18.26
N PRO A 407 -3.62 -24.81 -19.54
CA PRO A 407 -2.42 -24.97 -20.36
C PRO A 407 -1.58 -23.68 -20.45
N PRO A 408 -0.28 -23.76 -20.80
CA PRO A 408 0.55 -22.56 -21.00
C PRO A 408 -0.13 -21.56 -21.94
N GLY A 409 -0.10 -20.28 -21.59
CA GLY A 409 -0.89 -19.25 -22.22
C GLY A 409 -1.19 -18.07 -21.29
N LEU A 410 -1.87 -17.07 -21.86
CA LEU A 410 -2.34 -15.87 -21.17
C LEU A 410 -3.87 -15.93 -21.05
N TYR A 411 -4.39 -15.68 -19.85
CA TYR A 411 -5.82 -15.73 -19.56
C TYR A 411 -6.27 -14.53 -18.75
N GLU A 412 -7.48 -14.03 -19.02
CA GLU A 412 -8.16 -13.10 -18.14
C GLU A 412 -9.13 -13.86 -17.23
N MET A 413 -9.02 -13.64 -15.92
CA MET A 413 -9.98 -14.13 -14.95
C MET A 413 -11.17 -13.17 -14.87
N LYS A 414 -12.35 -13.62 -15.28
CA LYS A 414 -13.62 -12.90 -15.10
C LYS A 414 -14.37 -13.49 -13.92
N LEU A 415 -14.63 -12.66 -12.91
CA LEU A 415 -15.41 -13.04 -11.73
C LEU A 415 -16.89 -12.75 -11.96
N ASN A 416 -17.71 -13.78 -11.78
CA ASN A 416 -19.17 -13.66 -11.77
C ASN A 416 -19.66 -13.19 -10.40
N ALA A 417 -20.90 -12.69 -10.34
CA ALA A 417 -21.55 -12.43 -9.06
C ALA A 417 -21.69 -13.74 -8.27
N PRO A 418 -21.45 -13.74 -6.94
CA PRO A 418 -21.72 -14.91 -6.12
C PRO A 418 -23.23 -15.19 -6.06
N ALA A 419 -23.62 -16.46 -5.89
CA ALA A 419 -25.02 -16.86 -5.83
C ALA A 419 -25.73 -16.41 -4.54
N GLY A 420 -24.96 -16.20 -3.47
CA GLY A 420 -25.39 -15.65 -2.19
C GLY A 420 -24.26 -14.89 -1.49
N PRO A 421 -24.52 -14.22 -0.36
CA PRO A 421 -23.55 -13.39 0.36
C PRO A 421 -22.28 -14.14 0.81
N ASP A 422 -22.43 -15.42 1.16
CA ASP A 422 -21.35 -16.27 1.68
C ASP A 422 -20.74 -17.21 0.62
N ASP A 423 -21.29 -17.22 -0.59
CA ASP A 423 -20.83 -18.10 -1.66
C ASP A 423 -19.57 -17.56 -2.33
N VAL A 424 -18.71 -18.47 -2.78
CA VAL A 424 -17.51 -18.10 -3.52
C VAL A 424 -17.91 -17.61 -4.93
N PRO A 425 -17.35 -16.49 -5.40
CA PRO A 425 -17.56 -16.05 -6.78
C PRO A 425 -17.13 -17.12 -7.80
N GLY A 426 -17.98 -17.38 -8.78
CA GLY A 426 -17.60 -18.20 -9.93
C GLY A 426 -16.54 -17.49 -10.78
N ALA A 427 -15.61 -18.25 -11.37
CA ALA A 427 -14.56 -17.71 -12.23
C ALA A 427 -14.60 -18.33 -13.63
N GLN A 428 -14.36 -17.50 -14.64
CA GLN A 428 -14.10 -17.91 -16.02
C GLN A 428 -12.71 -17.45 -16.44
N PHE A 429 -11.99 -18.30 -17.18
CA PHE A 429 -10.65 -18.00 -17.67
C PHE A 429 -10.69 -17.84 -19.19
N GLU A 430 -10.76 -16.60 -19.66
CA GLU A 430 -10.83 -16.28 -21.08
C GLU A 430 -9.42 -16.24 -21.68
N PRO A 431 -9.09 -17.06 -22.69
CA PRO A 431 -7.80 -16.97 -23.36
C PRO A 431 -7.63 -15.59 -24.01
N ARG A 432 -6.45 -15.00 -23.82
CA ARG A 432 -6.08 -13.70 -24.39
C ARG A 432 -4.81 -13.82 -25.22
N ARG A 433 -4.67 -12.92 -26.17
CA ARG A 433 -3.43 -12.76 -26.94
C ARG A 433 -2.58 -11.69 -26.26
N LEU A 434 -1.33 -12.02 -25.95
CA LEU A 434 -0.38 -11.07 -25.39
C LEU A 434 -0.20 -9.83 -26.31
N GLU A 435 -0.34 -10.01 -27.61
CA GLU A 435 -0.28 -8.93 -28.60
C GLU A 435 -1.46 -7.95 -28.50
N GLN A 436 -2.55 -8.33 -27.84
CA GLN A 436 -3.72 -7.46 -27.59
C GLN A 436 -3.56 -6.64 -26.31
N ILE A 437 -2.60 -6.96 -25.44
CA ILE A 437 -2.24 -6.09 -24.32
C ILE A 437 -1.39 -4.96 -24.90
N HIS A 438 -2.02 -3.80 -25.09
CA HIS A 438 -1.38 -2.61 -25.60
C HIS A 438 -1.35 -1.52 -24.54
N PHE A 439 -0.15 -1.01 -24.27
CA PHE A 439 0.09 0.18 -23.45
C PHE A 439 0.87 1.18 -24.31
N GLU A 440 0.67 2.47 -24.06
CA GLU A 440 1.47 3.49 -24.74
C GLU A 440 2.97 3.29 -24.46
N ALA A 441 3.80 3.52 -25.48
CA ALA A 441 5.24 3.47 -25.30
C ALA A 441 5.70 4.57 -24.34
N ASN A 442 6.68 4.24 -23.50
CA ASN A 442 7.25 5.21 -22.58
C ASN A 442 7.84 6.40 -23.35
N PRO A 443 7.70 7.64 -22.85
CA PRO A 443 8.38 8.79 -23.43
C PRO A 443 9.89 8.52 -23.49
N PRO A 444 10.59 9.02 -24.53
CA PRO A 444 12.04 8.94 -24.56
C PRO A 444 12.62 9.66 -23.34
N GLY A 445 13.81 9.24 -22.89
CA GLY A 445 14.54 9.91 -21.82
C GLY A 445 14.85 9.08 -20.59
N PHE A 446 14.10 8.00 -20.31
CA PHE A 446 14.37 7.13 -19.15
C PHE A 446 15.79 6.55 -19.15
N GLU A 447 16.31 6.13 -20.30
CA GLU A 447 17.70 5.67 -20.43
C GLU A 447 18.72 6.77 -20.10
N ARG A 448 18.41 8.04 -20.43
CA ARG A 448 19.28 9.17 -20.07
C ARG A 448 19.22 9.48 -18.58
N VAL A 449 18.03 9.35 -17.97
CA VAL A 449 17.87 9.44 -16.51
C VAL A 449 18.68 8.35 -15.83
N GLN A 450 18.61 7.11 -16.32
CA GLN A 450 19.41 6.00 -15.81
C GLN A 450 20.91 6.31 -15.92
N ALA A 451 21.40 6.71 -17.09
CA ALA A 451 22.82 7.03 -17.29
C ALA A 451 23.29 8.22 -16.42
N LEU A 452 22.44 9.24 -16.24
CA LEU A 452 22.73 10.37 -15.36
C LEU A 452 22.79 9.92 -13.90
N SER A 453 21.80 9.12 -13.46
CA SER A 453 21.74 8.56 -12.12
C SER A 453 22.98 7.74 -11.79
N GLU A 454 23.39 6.85 -12.69
CA GLU A 454 24.59 6.01 -12.51
C GLU A 454 25.85 6.86 -12.36
N ARG A 455 25.99 7.94 -13.14
CA ARG A 455 27.12 8.87 -13.02
C ARG A 455 27.11 9.66 -11.71
N LEU A 456 25.97 10.24 -11.33
CA LEU A 456 25.86 11.04 -10.12
C LEU A 456 26.06 10.19 -8.86
N ASP A 457 25.46 9.00 -8.83
CA ASP A 457 25.62 8.05 -7.72
C ASP A 457 27.06 7.53 -7.62
N ALA A 458 27.73 7.24 -8.74
CA ALA A 458 29.14 6.87 -8.74
C ALA A 458 30.04 8.01 -8.24
N LEU A 459 29.80 9.26 -8.65
CA LEU A 459 30.53 10.43 -8.19
C LEU A 459 30.34 10.64 -6.68
N TYR A 460 29.09 10.60 -6.22
CA TYR A 460 28.76 10.72 -4.80
C TYR A 460 29.41 9.59 -3.99
N GLY A 461 29.19 8.33 -4.37
CA GLY A 461 29.69 7.16 -3.67
C GLY A 461 31.22 7.10 -3.58
N THR A 462 31.92 7.55 -4.63
CA THR A 462 33.39 7.54 -4.65
C THR A 462 34.00 8.68 -3.85
N TRP A 463 33.46 9.90 -3.96
CA TRP A 463 34.15 11.10 -3.50
C TRP A 463 33.51 11.78 -2.28
N LEU A 464 32.21 11.64 -2.07
CA LEU A 464 31.48 12.36 -1.02
C LEU A 464 31.00 11.43 0.09
N SER A 465 30.49 10.25 -0.26
CA SER A 465 29.97 9.26 0.69
C SER A 465 30.95 8.95 1.83
N PRO A 466 32.27 8.73 1.60
CA PRO A 466 33.20 8.48 2.71
C PRO A 466 33.33 9.65 3.69
N LEU A 467 33.23 10.89 3.22
CA LEU A 467 33.23 12.07 4.09
C LEU A 467 31.92 12.20 4.84
N VAL A 468 30.79 11.97 4.16
CA VAL A 468 29.46 12.02 4.80
C VAL A 468 29.38 10.97 5.90
N GLN A 469 29.79 9.72 5.64
CA GLN A 469 29.80 8.65 6.64
C GLN A 469 30.69 8.98 7.86
N GLN A 470 31.83 9.66 7.65
CA GLN A 470 32.70 10.10 8.75
C GLN A 470 32.09 11.23 9.58
N LEU A 471 31.31 12.12 8.94
CA LEU A 471 30.66 13.26 9.59
C LEU A 471 29.27 12.93 10.15
N ALA A 472 28.65 11.84 9.69
CA ALA A 472 27.35 11.36 10.13
C ALA A 472 27.45 10.89 11.59
N ALA A 473 27.16 11.81 12.52
CA ALA A 473 27.10 11.49 13.93
C ALA A 473 25.78 10.77 14.26
N PRO A 474 25.76 9.82 15.21
CA PRO A 474 24.53 9.16 15.66
C PRO A 474 23.42 10.14 16.10
N LEU A 475 23.81 11.31 16.65
CA LEU A 475 22.87 12.37 17.01
C LEU A 475 22.20 13.02 15.80
N LEU A 476 22.89 13.13 14.65
CA LEU A 476 22.30 13.63 13.41
C LEU A 476 21.26 12.65 12.88
N ALA A 477 21.61 11.35 12.81
CA ALA A 477 20.70 10.30 12.37
C ALA A 477 19.43 10.25 13.24
N LEU A 478 19.59 10.27 14.57
CA LEU A 478 18.46 10.33 15.51
C LEU A 478 17.63 11.61 15.31
N GLY A 479 18.29 12.75 15.08
CA GLY A 479 17.63 14.01 14.81
C GLY A 479 16.79 13.97 13.53
N MET A 480 17.33 13.42 12.44
CA MET A 480 16.63 13.26 11.17
C MET A 480 15.40 12.37 11.30
N GLU A 481 15.56 11.21 11.95
CA GLU A 481 14.45 10.29 12.21
C GLU A 481 13.34 10.97 13.03
N ARG A 482 13.69 11.59 14.16
CA ARG A 482 12.71 12.18 15.10
C ARG A 482 12.05 13.44 14.55
N LEU A 483 12.76 14.23 13.74
CA LEU A 483 12.25 15.47 13.14
C LEU A 483 11.60 15.24 11.77
N HIS A 484 11.62 14.01 11.24
CA HIS A 484 11.00 13.68 9.97
C HIS A 484 9.53 14.17 9.94
N PRO A 485 9.08 14.86 8.87
CA PRO A 485 7.72 15.45 8.80
C PRO A 485 6.59 14.47 9.09
N MET A 486 6.77 13.21 8.67
CA MET A 486 5.81 12.14 8.94
C MET A 486 5.68 11.86 10.44
N ARG A 487 6.75 11.82 11.24
CA ARG A 487 6.65 11.62 12.69
C ARG A 487 6.18 12.88 13.41
N THR A 488 6.72 14.05 13.06
CA THR A 488 6.43 15.31 13.77
C THR A 488 4.97 15.75 13.64
N SER A 489 4.37 15.60 12.46
CA SER A 489 2.93 15.89 12.24
C SER A 489 1.98 15.00 13.05
N ARG A 490 2.50 13.93 13.66
CA ARG A 490 1.73 12.93 14.40
C ARG A 490 1.99 13.06 15.89
N ILE A 491 3.25 13.19 16.28
CA ILE A 491 3.66 13.38 17.66
C ILE A 491 3.21 14.71 18.25
N VAL A 492 2.91 15.73 17.43
CA VAL A 492 2.30 16.99 17.90
C VAL A 492 0.93 16.77 18.56
N TRP A 493 0.28 15.63 18.31
CA TRP A 493 -0.96 15.23 18.97
C TRP A 493 -0.75 14.43 20.27
N SER A 494 0.50 14.17 20.66
CA SER A 494 0.85 13.50 21.92
C SER A 494 0.71 14.45 23.10
N GLU A 495 0.16 13.95 24.21
CA GLU A 495 0.14 14.68 25.48
C GLU A 495 1.54 14.93 26.07
N HIS A 496 2.55 14.14 25.68
CA HIS A 496 3.93 14.38 26.07
C HIS A 496 4.54 15.60 25.39
N VAL A 497 4.08 15.95 24.18
CA VAL A 497 4.57 17.11 23.41
C VAL A 497 3.68 18.32 23.63
N VAL A 498 2.36 18.13 23.68
CA VAL A 498 1.36 19.19 23.87
C VAL A 498 0.47 18.83 25.08
N PRO A 499 0.89 19.17 26.32
CA PRO A 499 0.24 18.72 27.55
C PRO A 499 -1.24 19.10 27.69
N VAL A 500 -1.68 20.19 27.06
CA VAL A 500 -3.10 20.60 27.08
C VAL A 500 -4.03 19.57 26.43
N LEU A 501 -3.50 18.70 25.55
CA LEU A 501 -4.28 17.63 24.94
C LEU A 501 -4.76 16.58 25.95
N ALA A 502 -4.12 16.46 27.13
CA ALA A 502 -4.58 15.59 28.21
C ALA A 502 -5.97 15.97 28.75
N LEU A 503 -6.44 17.19 28.47
CA LEU A 503 -7.80 17.64 28.83
C LEU A 503 -8.88 17.14 27.86
N LEU A 504 -8.51 16.66 26.66
CA LEU A 504 -9.46 16.27 25.62
C LEU A 504 -10.43 15.16 26.03
N PRO A 505 -10.03 14.09 26.73
CA PRO A 505 -10.97 13.07 27.18
C PRO A 505 -12.06 13.64 28.10
N TRP A 506 -11.68 14.52 29.04
CA TRP A 506 -12.63 15.19 29.92
C TRP A 506 -13.54 16.16 29.16
N LEU A 507 -12.97 16.98 28.26
CA LEU A 507 -13.74 17.89 27.41
C LEU A 507 -14.73 17.14 26.53
N ARG A 508 -14.31 16.01 25.95
CA ARG A 508 -15.17 15.14 25.15
C ARG A 508 -16.37 14.66 25.96
N THR A 509 -16.14 14.07 27.14
CA THR A 509 -17.23 13.59 28.01
C THR A 509 -18.16 14.74 28.42
N ALA A 510 -17.62 15.91 28.77
CA ALA A 510 -18.42 17.07 29.14
C ALA A 510 -19.30 17.57 27.98
N ILE A 511 -18.75 17.64 26.77
CA ILE A 511 -19.48 18.10 25.58
C ILE A 511 -20.51 17.05 25.14
N GLU A 512 -20.19 15.75 25.19
CA GLU A 512 -21.14 14.67 24.94
C GLU A 512 -22.34 14.73 25.89
N ALA A 513 -22.10 14.98 27.18
CA ALA A 513 -23.16 15.16 28.18
C ALA A 513 -24.01 16.43 27.98
N SER A 514 -23.44 17.46 27.35
CA SER A 514 -24.12 18.75 27.13
C SER A 514 -25.16 18.75 26.01
N GLY A 515 -25.26 17.66 25.23
CA GLY A 515 -26.22 17.56 24.13
C GLY A 515 -25.89 18.43 22.92
N MET A 516 -24.63 18.89 22.79
CA MET A 516 -24.17 19.73 21.66
C MET A 516 -24.16 18.99 20.31
N ARG A 517 -24.24 17.66 20.32
CA ARG A 517 -24.31 16.83 19.12
C ARG A 517 -25.66 17.01 18.41
N ASP A 518 -25.63 17.40 17.14
CA ASP A 518 -26.83 17.43 16.30
C ASP A 518 -27.04 16.07 15.62
N VAL A 519 -28.06 15.33 16.05
CA VAL A 519 -28.44 14.03 15.47
C VAL A 519 -29.13 14.17 14.11
N GLN A 520 -29.66 15.37 13.79
CA GLN A 520 -30.31 15.70 12.53
C GLN A 520 -29.45 16.64 11.67
N ARG A 521 -28.12 16.65 11.89
CA ARG A 521 -27.17 17.53 11.19
C ARG A 521 -27.31 17.50 9.67
N ASP A 522 -27.67 16.36 9.08
CA ASP A 522 -27.79 16.20 7.63
C ASP A 522 -28.92 17.07 7.04
N ALA A 523 -29.88 17.48 7.86
CA ALA A 523 -30.92 18.44 7.49
C ALA A 523 -30.55 19.90 7.83
N ASN A 524 -29.43 20.15 8.51
CA ASN A 524 -29.00 21.48 8.88
C ASN A 524 -28.31 22.18 7.69
N PRO A 525 -28.80 23.35 7.21
CA PRO A 525 -28.28 24.01 6.01
C PRO A 525 -26.79 24.41 6.14
N TRP A 526 -26.32 24.72 7.35
CA TRP A 526 -24.91 25.05 7.58
C TRP A 526 -23.99 23.85 7.47
N TYR A 527 -24.42 22.68 7.95
CA TYR A 527 -23.68 21.44 7.77
C TYR A 527 -23.67 21.01 6.29
N VAL A 528 -24.80 21.14 5.58
CA VAL A 528 -24.84 20.89 4.13
C VAL A 528 -23.86 21.80 3.38
N ALA A 529 -23.82 23.09 3.73
CA ALA A 529 -22.85 24.04 3.18
C ALA A 529 -21.41 23.64 3.51
N GLU A 530 -21.10 23.25 4.76
CA GLU A 530 -19.79 22.75 5.16
C GLU A 530 -19.36 21.54 4.33
N ARG A 531 -20.25 20.56 4.12
CA ARG A 531 -19.98 19.36 3.32
C ARG A 531 -19.77 19.70 1.84
N ALA A 532 -20.51 20.66 1.30
CA ALA A 532 -20.30 21.15 -0.06
C ALA A 532 -18.93 21.84 -0.22
N VAL A 533 -18.51 22.65 0.77
CA VAL A 533 -17.18 23.29 0.79
C VAL A 533 -16.06 22.26 0.90
N ALA A 534 -16.23 21.25 1.77
CA ALA A 534 -15.27 20.16 1.91
C ALA A 534 -15.12 19.38 0.60
N HIS A 535 -16.23 19.06 -0.07
CA HIS A 535 -16.21 18.39 -1.37
C HIS A 535 -15.55 19.24 -2.46
N ALA A 536 -15.85 20.54 -2.54
CA ALA A 536 -15.20 21.45 -3.47
C ALA A 536 -13.69 21.57 -3.19
N THR A 537 -13.27 21.50 -1.92
CA THR A 537 -11.86 21.51 -1.52
C THR A 537 -11.16 20.22 -1.95
N GLU A 538 -11.77 19.05 -1.73
CA GLU A 538 -11.28 17.76 -2.24
C GLU A 538 -11.07 17.81 -3.76
N GLN A 539 -12.07 18.30 -4.51
CA GLN A 539 -12.00 18.45 -5.97
C GLN A 539 -10.93 19.45 -6.42
N ALA A 540 -10.72 20.55 -5.68
CA ALA A 540 -9.69 21.53 -5.98
C ALA A 540 -8.28 20.94 -5.77
N ILE A 541 -8.08 20.17 -4.71
CA ILE A 541 -6.81 19.46 -4.46
C ILE A 541 -6.57 18.41 -5.55
N GLU A 542 -7.60 17.65 -5.93
CA GLU A 542 -7.52 16.68 -7.03
C GLU A 542 -7.16 17.35 -8.35
N SER A 543 -7.81 18.48 -8.68
CA SER A 543 -7.53 19.26 -9.88
C SER A 543 -6.09 19.78 -9.90
N TRP A 544 -5.60 20.27 -8.75
CA TRP A 544 -4.20 20.67 -8.59
C TRP A 544 -3.23 19.49 -8.81
N ARG A 545 -3.53 18.32 -8.22
CA ARG A 545 -2.74 17.10 -8.40
C ARG A 545 -2.66 16.72 -9.87
N VAL A 546 -3.80 16.67 -10.57
CA VAL A 546 -3.85 16.34 -12.01
C VAL A 546 -3.02 17.33 -12.82
N ALA A 547 -3.12 18.64 -12.54
CA ALA A 547 -2.31 19.66 -13.21
C ALA A 547 -0.80 19.50 -12.93
N ARG A 548 -0.43 19.20 -11.67
CA ARG A 548 0.96 18.90 -11.26
C ARG A 548 1.50 17.70 -12.04
N ASP A 549 0.73 16.62 -12.13
CA ASP A 549 1.15 15.37 -12.78
C ASP A 549 1.34 15.57 -14.30
N GLN A 550 0.46 16.34 -14.94
CA GLN A 550 0.61 16.73 -16.34
C GLN A 550 1.83 17.65 -16.57
N TRP A 551 2.06 18.59 -15.65
CA TRP A 551 3.23 19.46 -15.72
C TRP A 551 4.53 18.67 -15.56
N ALA A 552 4.57 17.68 -14.66
CA ALA A 552 5.71 16.78 -14.50
C ALA A 552 6.00 16.00 -15.79
N GLU A 553 5.00 15.42 -16.43
CA GLU A 553 5.16 14.75 -17.74
C GLU A 553 5.72 15.70 -18.81
N ALA A 554 5.17 16.91 -18.92
CA ALA A 554 5.66 17.91 -19.87
C ALA A 554 7.09 18.38 -19.57
N ALA A 555 7.42 18.58 -18.29
CA ALA A 555 8.76 18.96 -17.84
C ALA A 555 9.77 17.85 -18.13
N PHE A 556 9.41 16.59 -17.86
CA PHE A 556 10.25 15.43 -18.14
C PHE A 556 10.64 15.34 -19.62
N ARG A 557 9.65 15.47 -20.53
CA ARG A 557 9.90 15.45 -21.98
C ARG A 557 10.80 16.60 -22.46
N ARG A 558 10.79 17.74 -21.76
CA ARG A 558 11.66 18.90 -22.07
C ARG A 558 13.08 18.73 -21.54
N LEU A 559 13.23 18.16 -20.34
CA LEU A 559 14.53 17.90 -19.72
C LEU A 559 15.25 16.74 -20.42
N TYR A 560 14.50 15.75 -20.90
CA TYR A 560 15.00 14.56 -21.56
C TYR A 560 14.33 14.37 -22.93
N PRO A 561 14.67 15.19 -23.94
CA PRO A 561 14.08 15.09 -25.28
C PRO A 561 14.43 13.76 -25.97
N ALA A 562 13.83 13.47 -27.14
CA ALA A 562 14.17 12.29 -27.94
C ALA A 562 15.66 12.20 -28.31
#